data_AF-B4RPM3-F1
#
_entry.id   AF-B4RPM3-F1
#
_cell.length_a   1.000
_cell.length_b   1.000
_cell.length_c   1.000
_cell.angle_alpha   90.00
_cell.angle_beta   90.00
_cell.angle_gamma   90.00
#
_symmetry.space_group_name_H-M   'P 1'
#
loop_
_entity.id
_entity.type
_entity.pdbx_description
1 polymer ?
#
loop_
_entity_poly.entity_id
_entity_poly.type
_entity_poly.pdbx_seq_one_letter_code
_entity_poly.pdbx_strand_id
1 'polypeptide(L)'
;MASASTIKGKYVQKVEVAKGVVTATMASTGVNKEIKGKKLSLWAKRQDGSVKWFCGQPVKRDNADDPNDAVKDDADANGKISTKHLPSTCRDTSSAGT
;
A
#
# COMPACT_ATOMS: atom_id res chain seq x y z
N MET A 1 -6.15 -12.52 14.40
CA MET A 1 -5.48 -11.36 13.77
C MET A 1 -4.05 -11.30 14.28
N ALA A 2 -3.05 -11.43 13.42
CA ALA A 2 -1.68 -11.12 13.82
C ALA A 2 -1.59 -9.60 14.05
N SER A 3 -1.07 -9.17 15.20
CA SER A 3 -0.83 -7.75 15.47
C SER A 3 0.05 -7.17 14.37
N ALA A 4 -0.24 -5.97 13.86
CA ALA A 4 0.43 -5.38 12.69
C ALA A 4 1.98 -5.29 12.79
N SER A 5 2.50 -5.34 14.01
CA SER A 5 3.94 -5.39 14.33
C SER A 5 4.58 -6.78 14.16
N THR A 6 3.82 -7.81 13.81
CA THR A 6 4.29 -9.21 13.71
C THR A 6 4.67 -9.61 12.29
N ILE A 7 4.07 -8.97 11.26
CA ILE A 7 4.38 -9.26 9.86
C ILE A 7 5.61 -8.45 9.44
N LYS A 8 6.77 -9.09 9.50
CA LYS A 8 8.08 -8.50 9.20
C LYS A 8 8.88 -9.39 8.27
N GLY A 9 9.90 -8.82 7.63
CA GLY A 9 10.84 -9.56 6.80
C GLY A 9 12.19 -8.85 6.71
N LYS A 10 13.14 -9.43 6.00
CA LYS A 10 14.51 -8.88 5.85
C LYS A 10 14.51 -7.39 5.48
N TYR A 11 13.58 -6.96 4.62
CA TYR A 11 13.48 -5.58 4.13
C TYR A 11 12.20 -4.87 4.55
N VAL A 12 11.32 -5.52 5.32
CA VAL A 12 9.99 -5.00 5.69
C VAL A 12 9.91 -4.87 7.21
N GLN A 13 9.68 -3.65 7.69
CA GLN A 13 9.58 -3.33 9.11
C GLN A 13 8.25 -3.76 9.71
N LYS A 14 7.15 -3.56 8.97
CA LYS A 14 5.78 -3.94 9.38
C LYS A 14 4.84 -3.93 8.17
N VAL A 15 3.71 -4.63 8.32
CA VAL A 15 2.57 -4.56 7.41
C VAL A 15 1.31 -4.26 8.21
N GLU A 16 0.61 -3.21 7.80
CA GLU A 16 -0.63 -2.75 8.42
C GLU A 16 -1.80 -2.95 7.46
N VAL A 17 -2.91 -3.48 7.97
CA VAL A 17 -4.16 -3.57 7.22
C VAL A 17 -5.16 -2.62 7.83
N ALA A 18 -5.67 -1.69 7.02
CA ALA A 18 -6.67 -0.71 7.45
C ALA A 18 -7.74 -0.59 6.35
N LYS A 19 -8.99 -0.91 6.69
CA LYS A 19 -10.15 -0.77 5.80
C LYS A 19 -9.94 -1.43 4.41
N GLY A 20 -9.27 -2.58 4.38
CA GLY A 20 -8.97 -3.33 3.16
C GLY A 20 -7.77 -2.81 2.35
N VAL A 21 -7.06 -1.80 2.82
CA VAL A 21 -5.74 -1.40 2.29
C VAL A 21 -4.64 -2.07 3.10
N VAL A 22 -3.70 -2.70 2.40
CA VAL A 22 -2.50 -3.32 2.99
C VAL A 22 -1.32 -2.39 2.74
N THR A 23 -0.68 -1.88 3.79
CA THR A 23 0.45 -0.96 3.68
C THR A 23 1.70 -1.58 4.30
N ALA A 24 2.73 -1.75 3.48
CA ALA A 24 4.03 -2.22 3.92
C ALA A 24 4.96 -1.04 4.21
N THR A 25 5.67 -1.08 5.35
CA THR A 25 6.74 -0.13 5.67
C THR A 25 8.10 -0.80 5.51
N MET A 26 9.00 -0.19 4.74
CA MET A 26 10.35 -0.68 4.52
C MET A 26 11.22 -0.54 5.77
N ALA A 27 12.15 -1.46 5.96
CA ALA A 27 13.07 -1.48 7.10
C ALA A 27 13.91 -0.20 7.22
N SER A 28 14.38 0.08 8.43
CA SER A 28 15.27 1.20 8.72
C SER A 28 16.75 0.87 8.45
N THR A 29 17.08 -0.41 8.26
CA THR A 29 18.44 -0.95 8.06
C THR A 29 18.42 -2.01 6.97
N GLY A 30 19.54 -2.22 6.27
CA GLY A 30 19.66 -3.27 5.24
C GLY A 30 18.86 -3.01 3.96
N VAL A 31 18.41 -1.77 3.73
CA VAL A 31 17.70 -1.32 2.53
C VAL A 31 18.38 -0.10 1.92
N ASN A 32 18.05 0.22 0.66
CA ASN A 32 18.54 1.43 0.01
C ASN A 32 18.09 2.70 0.79
N LYS A 33 18.99 3.67 0.92
CA LYS A 33 18.75 4.95 1.62
C LYS A 33 17.50 5.68 1.11
N GLU A 34 17.21 5.57 -0.18
CA GLU A 34 16.08 6.25 -0.81
C GLU A 34 14.71 5.60 -0.52
N ILE A 35 14.68 4.39 0.05
CA ILE A 35 13.45 3.66 0.39
C ILE A 35 13.32 3.37 1.89
N LYS A 36 14.29 3.77 2.69
CA LYS A 36 14.31 3.56 4.15
C LYS A 36 13.07 4.16 4.81
N GLY A 37 12.31 3.36 5.57
CA GLY A 37 11.09 3.81 6.26
C GLY A 37 9.95 4.21 5.32
N LYS A 38 10.12 4.04 4.01
CA LYS A 38 9.11 4.36 3.01
C LYS A 38 8.07 3.25 2.91
N LYS A 39 6.98 3.53 2.21
CA LYS A 39 5.77 2.74 2.17
C LYS A 39 5.29 2.54 0.75
N LEU A 40 4.64 1.40 0.55
CA LEU A 40 3.79 1.08 -0.60
C LEU A 40 2.50 0.47 -0.08
N SER A 41 1.45 0.53 -0.89
CA SER A 41 0.16 -0.05 -0.54
C SER A 41 -0.34 -0.99 -1.63
N LEU A 42 -1.08 -2.01 -1.19
CA LEU A 42 -1.93 -2.84 -2.02
C LEU A 42 -3.38 -2.58 -1.61
N TRP A 43 -4.25 -2.44 -2.59
CA TRP A 43 -5.68 -2.27 -2.36
C TRP A 43 -6.46 -3.00 -3.45
N ALA A 44 -7.72 -3.29 -3.19
CA ALA A 44 -8.58 -3.98 -4.14
C ALA A 44 -9.85 -3.19 -4.41
N LYS A 45 -10.36 -3.26 -5.64
CA LYS A 45 -11.70 -2.79 -6.02
C LYS A 45 -12.52 -3.95 -6.56
N ARG A 46 -13.83 -3.93 -6.34
CA ARG A 46 -14.72 -4.96 -6.90
C ARG A 46 -14.85 -4.80 -8.42
N GLN A 47 -14.83 -5.92 -9.13
CA GLN A 47 -15.01 -5.97 -10.59
C GLN A 47 -15.72 -7.29 -10.96
N ASP A 48 -16.92 -7.19 -11.53
CA ASP A 48 -17.69 -8.31 -12.12
C ASP A 48 -17.81 -9.55 -11.21
N GLY A 49 -18.14 -9.35 -9.93
CA GLY A 49 -18.27 -10.43 -8.95
C GLY A 49 -16.94 -10.96 -8.40
N SER A 50 -15.81 -10.34 -8.76
CA SER A 50 -14.47 -10.59 -8.23
C SER A 50 -13.86 -9.32 -7.64
N VAL A 51 -12.61 -9.39 -7.18
CA VAL A 51 -11.84 -8.21 -6.80
C VAL A 51 -10.57 -8.13 -7.64
N LYS A 52 -10.25 -6.93 -8.12
CA LYS A 52 -8.97 -6.63 -8.78
C LYS A 52 -8.07 -5.91 -7.79
N TRP A 53 -6.86 -6.44 -7.61
CA TRP A 53 -5.83 -5.83 -6.79
C TRP A 53 -4.98 -4.84 -7.58
N PHE A 54 -4.56 -3.81 -6.88
CA PHE A 54 -3.68 -2.74 -7.35
C PHE A 54 -2.52 -2.61 -6.38
N CYS A 55 -1.40 -2.13 -6.89
CA CYS A 55 -0.18 -1.95 -6.11
C CYS A 55 0.48 -0.64 -6.51
N GLY A 56 0.86 0.18 -5.53
CA GLY A 56 1.43 1.47 -5.82
C GLY A 56 1.89 2.24 -4.59
N GLN A 57 1.95 3.55 -4.77
CA GLN A 57 2.25 4.45 -3.67
C GLN A 57 1.19 4.35 -2.56
N PRO A 58 1.50 4.84 -1.34
CA PRO A 58 0.58 4.77 -0.21
C PRO A 58 -0.79 5.39 -0.51
N VAL A 59 -1.82 4.63 -0.18
CA VAL A 59 -3.23 5.04 -0.31
C VAL A 59 -3.99 4.79 0.99
N LYS A 60 -5.14 5.44 1.12
CA LYS A 60 -6.09 5.25 2.21
C LYS A 60 -7.50 5.06 1.67
N ARG A 61 -8.30 4.35 2.46
CA ARG A 61 -9.73 4.21 2.26
C ARG A 61 -10.47 4.83 3.43
N ASP A 62 -11.50 5.63 3.15
CA ASP A 62 -12.28 6.33 4.17
C ASP A 62 -13.25 5.37 4.87
N ASN A 63 -13.84 4.41 4.14
CA ASN A 63 -14.76 3.40 4.68
C ASN A 63 -14.45 2.01 4.13
N ALA A 64 -14.39 0.98 4.99
CA ALA A 64 -14.16 -0.41 4.56
C ALA A 64 -15.26 -0.94 3.63
N ASP A 65 -16.50 -0.51 3.86
CA ASP A 65 -17.70 -0.95 3.14
C ASP A 65 -18.21 0.11 2.15
N ASP A 66 -17.31 0.92 1.60
CA ASP A 66 -17.67 1.88 0.55
C ASP A 66 -18.19 1.11 -0.69
N PRO A 67 -19.43 1.38 -1.16
CA PRO A 67 -20.00 0.70 -2.31
C PRO A 67 -19.24 0.99 -3.62
N ASN A 68 -18.50 2.10 -3.67
CA ASN A 68 -17.68 2.50 -4.81
C ASN A 68 -16.21 2.09 -4.66
N ASP A 69 -15.84 1.41 -3.56
CA ASP A 69 -14.45 1.05 -3.24
C ASP A 69 -13.47 2.23 -3.38
N ALA A 70 -13.93 3.43 -3.00
CA ALA A 70 -13.17 4.66 -3.17
C ALA A 70 -11.83 4.60 -2.43
N VAL A 71 -10.75 4.97 -3.12
CA VAL A 71 -9.39 4.99 -2.59
C VAL A 71 -8.78 6.34 -2.96
N LYS A 72 -8.06 6.94 -2.01
CA LYS A 72 -7.37 8.21 -2.19
C LYS A 72 -5.90 8.04 -1.86
N ASP A 73 -5.08 8.89 -2.45
CA ASP A 73 -3.70 9.03 -2.03
C ASP A 73 -3.61 9.29 -0.53
N ASP A 74 -2.70 8.61 0.15
CA ASP A 74 -2.38 8.95 1.53
C ASP A 74 -1.59 10.26 1.51
N ALA A 75 -2.22 11.36 1.97
CA ALA A 75 -1.62 12.69 2.01
C ALA A 75 -0.49 12.80 3.05
N ASP A 76 -0.41 11.89 4.03
CA ASP A 76 0.62 11.88 5.09
C ASP A 76 1.93 11.21 4.61
N ALA A 77 2.29 11.52 3.38
CA ALA A 77 3.10 10.69 2.51
C ALA A 77 4.59 11.01 2.55
N ASN A 78 5.09 11.51 3.67
CA ASN A 78 6.53 11.71 3.89
C ASN A 78 7.34 10.39 3.79
N GLY A 79 6.66 9.26 3.54
CA GLY A 79 7.23 7.97 3.20
C GLY A 79 6.83 7.36 1.86
N LYS A 80 6.38 8.06 0.80
CA LYS A 80 6.11 7.36 -0.48
C LYS A 80 7.39 6.83 -1.13
N ILE A 81 7.42 5.55 -1.49
CA ILE A 81 8.47 5.02 -2.37
C ILE A 81 8.36 5.74 -3.74
N SER A 82 9.49 6.20 -4.27
CA SER A 82 9.53 6.79 -5.62
C SER A 82 9.23 5.74 -6.66
N THR A 83 8.49 6.09 -7.71
CA THR A 83 8.10 5.17 -8.79
C THR A 83 9.29 4.49 -9.47
N LYS A 84 10.47 5.12 -9.49
CA LYS A 84 11.70 4.49 -10.00
C LYS A 84 12.13 3.25 -9.20
N HIS A 85 11.77 3.17 -7.92
CA HIS A 85 12.05 2.04 -7.02
C HIS A 85 10.90 1.03 -6.96
N LEU A 86 9.76 1.34 -7.56
CA LEU A 86 8.64 0.42 -7.66
C LEU A 86 8.82 -0.46 -8.91
N PRO A 87 8.57 -1.78 -8.81
CA PRO A 87 8.43 -2.65 -9.98
C PRO A 87 7.39 -2.10 -10.94
N SER A 88 7.49 -2.42 -12.23
CA SER A 88 6.54 -1.95 -13.26
C SER A 88 5.08 -2.31 -12.94
N THR A 89 4.87 -3.46 -12.28
CA THR A 89 3.56 -3.97 -11.87
C THR A 89 3.02 -3.36 -10.58
N CYS A 90 3.74 -2.44 -9.94
CA CYS A 90 3.33 -1.79 -8.68
C CYS A 90 3.44 -0.28 -8.79
N ARG A 91 2.88 0.29 -9.86
CA ARG A 91 2.88 1.74 -10.15
C ARG A 91 1.47 2.27 -10.40
N ASP A 92 0.45 1.59 -9.87
CA ASP A 92 -0.94 2.02 -10.01
C ASP A 92 -1.16 3.34 -9.26
N THR A 93 -1.95 4.23 -9.86
CA THR A 93 -2.47 5.43 -9.20
C THR A 93 -3.66 5.07 -8.31
N SER A 94 -3.97 5.86 -7.28
CA SER A 94 -5.16 5.63 -6.44
C SER A 94 -6.48 5.59 -7.24
N SER A 95 -6.52 6.28 -8.38
CA SER A 95 -7.61 6.27 -9.35
C SER A 95 -7.65 5.04 -10.26
N ALA A 96 -6.68 4.13 -10.22
CA ALA A 96 -6.68 2.97 -11.11
C ALA A 96 -7.96 2.13 -10.94
N GLY A 97 -8.56 1.70 -12.05
CA GLY A 97 -9.80 0.92 -12.07
C GLY A 97 -11.06 1.67 -11.65
N THR A 98 -11.06 3.01 -11.70
CA THR A 98 -12.31 3.81 -11.83
C THR A 98 -12.72 3.93 -13.28
#